data_AF-A0A5J4L7E5-F1
#
_entry.id   AF-A0A5J4L7E5-F1
#
_cell.length_a   1.000
_cell.length_b   1.000
_cell.length_c   1.000
_cell.angle_alpha   90.00
_cell.angle_beta   90.00
_cell.angle_gamma   90.00
#
_symmetry.space_group_name_H-M   'P 1'
#
loop_
_entity.id
_entity.type
_entity.pdbx_description
1 polymer ?
#
loop_
_entity_poly.entity_id
_entity_poly.type
_entity_poly.pdbx_seq_one_letter_code
_entity_poly.pdbx_strand_id
1 'polypeptide(L)'
;MSKRKYFFLPLSEDPFSPDAVFELYEDGNHLVTFCFKTIREDLGAVGRGENWIGSILRLLDKYYPRKYSCPIQERSSLDRIGEERLVEYLRSKGFRVFKHFDISDKEIVRYLESKGYFVEGLLDGCYYSTPFKIIEKVRQNNVLCK
;
A
#
# COMPACT_ATOMS: atom_id res chain seq x y z
N MET A 1 -31.64 6.73 22.47
CA MET A 1 -30.21 6.88 22.10
C MET A 1 -30.07 8.16 21.29
N SER A 2 -29.34 9.17 21.80
CA SER A 2 -29.09 10.41 21.06
C SER A 2 -28.18 10.12 19.87
N LYS A 3 -28.55 10.57 18.66
CA LYS A 3 -27.68 10.46 17.49
C LYS A 3 -26.50 11.43 17.69
N ARG A 4 -25.29 10.90 17.79
CA ARG A 4 -24.05 11.70 17.83
C ARG A 4 -24.00 12.63 16.62
N LYS A 5 -23.75 13.90 16.85
CA LYS A 5 -23.65 14.92 15.80
C LYS A 5 -22.17 15.23 15.55
N TYR A 6 -21.76 15.11 14.30
CA TYR A 6 -20.42 15.50 13.86
C TYR A 6 -20.49 16.78 13.06
N PHE A 7 -19.50 17.64 13.25
CA PHE A 7 -19.35 18.90 12.53
C PHE A 7 -17.90 19.07 12.09
N PHE A 8 -17.70 19.68 10.93
CA PHE A 8 -16.39 20.00 10.39
C PHE A 8 -16.25 21.52 10.30
N LEU A 9 -15.19 22.07 10.87
CA LEU A 9 -14.85 23.49 10.73
C LEU A 9 -13.65 23.62 9.78
N PRO A 10 -13.83 24.22 8.59
CA PRO A 10 -12.69 24.53 7.73
C PRO A 10 -11.90 25.70 8.33
N LEU A 11 -10.59 25.52 8.46
CA LEU A 11 -9.67 26.56 8.92
C LEU A 11 -8.99 27.30 7.75
N SER A 12 -9.09 26.74 6.55
CA SER A 12 -8.52 27.33 5.32
C SER A 12 -9.54 28.22 4.60
N GLU A 13 -9.04 29.29 3.97
CA GLU A 13 -9.87 30.20 3.15
C GLU A 13 -10.55 29.45 1.99
N ASP A 14 -9.84 28.53 1.34
CA ASP A 14 -10.39 27.59 0.37
C ASP A 14 -10.52 26.18 0.99
N PRO A 15 -11.72 25.76 1.41
CA PRO A 15 -11.94 24.44 1.99
C PRO A 15 -11.90 23.31 0.95
N PHE A 16 -11.81 23.61 -0.34
CA PHE A 16 -11.71 22.61 -1.40
C PHE A 16 -10.26 22.34 -1.85
N SER A 17 -9.31 23.11 -1.32
CA SER A 17 -7.88 22.91 -1.56
C SER A 17 -7.41 21.55 -1.02
N PRO A 18 -6.47 20.86 -1.70
CA PRO A 18 -5.85 19.63 -1.18
C PRO A 18 -5.08 19.86 0.13
N ASP A 19 -4.70 21.11 0.40
CA ASP A 19 -4.02 21.53 1.63
C ASP A 19 -4.99 22.13 2.66
N ALA A 20 -6.30 22.01 2.42
CA ALA A 20 -7.31 22.48 3.36
C ALA A 20 -7.22 21.73 4.69
N VAL A 21 -7.27 22.51 5.78
CA VAL A 21 -7.23 22.04 7.16
C VAL A 21 -8.63 22.12 7.75
N PHE A 22 -9.01 21.07 8.48
CA PHE A 22 -10.31 20.94 9.11
C PHE A 22 -10.17 20.55 10.57
N GLU A 23 -11.11 21.01 11.39
CA GLU A 23 -11.34 20.48 12.73
C GLU A 23 -12.60 19.61 12.73
N LEU A 24 -12.52 18.44 13.37
CA LEU A 24 -13.66 17.59 13.64
C LEU A 24 -14.18 17.81 15.05
N TYR A 25 -15.48 18.03 15.17
CA TYR A 25 -16.19 18.10 16.44
C TYR A 25 -17.20 16.97 16.57
N GLU A 26 -17.35 16.42 17.77
CA GLU A 26 -18.42 15.49 18.16
C GLU A 26 -19.22 16.09 19.32
N ASP A 27 -20.52 16.29 19.10
CA ASP A 27 -21.45 16.86 20.09
C ASP A 27 -20.93 18.18 20.70
N GLY A 28 -20.23 18.99 19.89
CA GLY A 28 -19.67 20.28 20.28
C GLY A 28 -18.25 20.23 20.87
N ASN A 29 -17.68 19.05 21.08
CA ASN A 29 -16.32 18.89 21.58
C ASN A 29 -15.34 18.67 20.42
N HIS A 30 -14.22 19.40 20.44
CA HIS A 30 -13.13 19.17 19.49
C HIS A 30 -12.57 17.76 19.68
N LEU A 31 -12.38 17.06 18.55
CA LEU A 31 -11.78 15.73 18.53
C LEU A 31 -10.36 15.76 17.95
N VAL A 32 -10.21 16.34 16.76
CA VAL A 32 -8.95 16.30 16.02
C VAL A 32 -8.94 17.36 14.92
N THR A 33 -7.75 17.88 14.64
CA THR A 33 -7.46 18.73 13.48
C THR A 33 -6.69 17.92 12.45
N PHE A 34 -7.09 17.97 11.19
CA PHE A 34 -6.48 17.17 10.12
C PHE A 34 -6.48 17.93 8.80
N CYS A 35 -5.63 17.50 7.86
CA CYS A 35 -5.73 17.90 6.45
C CYS A 35 -6.04 16.69 5.58
N PHE A 36 -6.38 16.89 4.30
CA PHE A 36 -6.72 15.78 3.41
C PHE A 36 -5.57 14.76 3.22
N LYS A 37 -4.32 15.18 3.40
CA LYS A 37 -3.13 14.32 3.24
C LYS A 37 -2.91 13.40 4.44
N THR A 38 -3.29 13.82 5.64
CA THR A 38 -3.01 13.13 6.91
C THR A 38 -4.27 12.58 7.58
N ILE A 39 -5.42 12.70 6.92
CA ILE A 39 -6.74 12.42 7.52
C ILE A 39 -6.87 11.01 8.11
N ARG A 40 -6.24 10.00 7.51
CA ARG A 40 -6.35 8.62 8.03
C ARG A 40 -5.52 8.43 9.28
N GLU A 41 -4.31 8.97 9.28
CA GLU A 41 -3.40 8.95 10.42
C GLU A 41 -4.00 9.73 11.60
N ASP A 42 -4.48 10.94 11.33
CA ASP A 42 -5.06 11.83 12.34
C ASP A 42 -6.35 11.25 12.94
N LEU A 43 -7.25 10.71 12.12
CA LEU A 43 -8.45 10.02 12.62
C LEU A 43 -8.10 8.70 13.32
N GLY A 44 -7.03 8.02 12.89
CA GLY A 44 -6.51 6.82 13.52
C GLY A 44 -6.03 7.05 14.96
N ALA A 45 -5.40 8.21 15.21
CA ALA A 45 -4.95 8.61 16.55
C ALA A 45 -6.10 8.76 17.56
N VAL A 46 -7.34 8.98 17.10
CA VAL A 46 -8.54 9.03 17.97
C VAL A 46 -8.93 7.64 18.51
N GLY A 47 -8.40 6.55 17.93
CA GLY A 47 -8.51 5.19 18.48
C GLY A 47 -9.90 4.55 18.37
N ARG A 48 -10.75 4.99 17.43
CA ARG A 48 -12.15 4.51 17.28
C ARG A 48 -12.37 3.45 16.19
N GLY A 49 -11.30 3.02 15.52
CA GLY A 49 -11.30 1.95 14.54
C GLY A 49 -11.79 2.34 13.13
N GLU A 50 -11.48 1.49 12.16
CA GLU A 50 -11.65 1.75 10.71
C GLU A 50 -13.10 2.07 10.28
N ASN A 51 -14.09 1.43 10.90
CA ASN A 51 -15.50 1.66 10.56
C ASN A 51 -15.96 3.08 10.89
N TRP A 52 -15.47 3.63 12.00
CA TRP A 52 -15.74 5.01 12.39
C TRP A 52 -15.03 5.98 11.46
N ILE A 53 -13.74 5.75 11.18
CA ILE A 53 -12.94 6.54 10.23
C ILE A 53 -13.66 6.61 8.88
N GLY A 54 -14.06 5.46 8.32
CA GLY A 54 -14.78 5.41 7.05
C GLY A 54 -16.16 6.10 7.07
N SER A 55 -16.79 6.24 8.24
CA SER A 55 -18.04 7.00 8.37
C SER A 55 -17.80 8.50 8.40
N ILE A 56 -16.74 8.95 9.09
CA ILE A 56 -16.30 10.35 9.09
C ILE A 56 -15.85 10.77 7.68
N LEU A 57 -15.09 9.95 6.97
CA LEU A 57 -14.67 10.22 5.59
C LEU A 57 -15.87 10.40 4.64
N ARG A 58 -16.90 9.55 4.75
CA ARG A 58 -18.15 9.69 3.98
C ARG A 58 -18.91 10.96 4.33
N LEU A 59 -18.89 11.35 5.60
CA LEU A 59 -19.54 12.57 6.05
C LEU A 59 -18.78 13.81 5.54
N LEU A 60 -17.45 13.79 5.60
CA LEU A 60 -16.61 14.87 5.07
C LEU A 60 -16.83 15.04 3.56
N ASP A 61 -16.83 13.95 2.79
CA ASP A 61 -17.06 13.98 1.35
C ASP A 61 -18.46 14.52 0.98
N LYS A 62 -19.46 14.27 1.84
CA LYS A 62 -20.80 14.84 1.67
C LYS A 62 -20.84 16.36 1.83
N TYR A 63 -20.08 16.91 2.78
CA TYR A 63 -20.07 18.36 3.07
C TYR A 63 -19.06 19.14 2.22
N TYR A 64 -17.93 18.50 1.91
CA TYR A 64 -16.80 19.05 1.17
C TYR A 64 -16.41 18.07 0.06
N PRO A 65 -17.27 17.90 -0.96
CA PRO A 65 -16.98 17.00 -2.07
C PRO A 65 -15.72 17.49 -2.77
N ARG A 66 -14.72 16.62 -2.89
CA ARG A 66 -13.47 17.00 -3.55
C ARG A 66 -13.73 17.23 -5.03
N LYS A 67 -13.69 18.49 -5.47
CA LYS A 67 -13.60 18.85 -6.89
C LYS A 67 -12.36 18.24 -7.53
N TYR A 68 -11.30 18.09 -6.73
CA TYR A 68 -10.07 17.36 -7.03
C TYR A 68 -10.12 15.99 -6.38
N SER A 69 -11.12 15.19 -6.76
CA SER A 69 -10.97 13.75 -6.57
C SER A 69 -9.79 13.36 -7.45
N CYS A 70 -8.63 13.09 -6.83
CA CYS A 70 -7.66 12.16 -7.41
C CYS A 70 -8.53 11.01 -7.92
N PRO A 71 -8.51 10.69 -9.23
CA PRO A 71 -9.47 9.77 -9.78
C PRO A 71 -9.42 8.58 -8.85
N ILE A 72 -10.56 8.28 -8.21
CA ILE A 72 -10.79 6.93 -7.72
C ILE A 72 -10.43 6.14 -8.97
N GLN A 73 -9.26 5.51 -8.99
CA GLN A 73 -8.93 4.55 -10.03
C GLN A 73 -10.18 3.70 -10.03
N GLU A 74 -10.99 3.86 -11.08
CA GLU A 74 -12.19 3.06 -11.25
C GLU A 74 -11.63 1.67 -11.11
N ARG A 75 -11.87 1.03 -9.95
CA ARG A 75 -11.32 -0.30 -9.69
C ARG A 75 -11.83 -1.10 -10.83
N SER A 76 -10.91 -1.42 -11.74
CA SER A 76 -11.32 -1.86 -13.06
C SER A 76 -12.16 -3.10 -12.82
N SER A 77 -13.12 -3.41 -13.69
CA SER A 77 -13.83 -4.69 -13.58
C SER A 77 -12.85 -5.87 -13.51
N LEU A 78 -11.62 -5.69 -14.00
CA LEU A 78 -10.49 -6.62 -13.94
C LEU A 78 -9.92 -6.78 -12.51
N ASP A 79 -9.90 -5.72 -11.69
CA ASP A 79 -9.41 -5.78 -10.30
C ASP A 79 -10.25 -6.75 -9.45
N ARG A 80 -11.52 -6.96 -9.80
CA ARG A 80 -12.42 -7.92 -9.13
C ARG A 80 -12.15 -9.37 -9.53
N ILE A 81 -11.57 -9.59 -10.72
CA ILE A 81 -11.27 -10.93 -11.26
C ILE A 81 -9.97 -11.46 -10.66
N GLY A 82 -9.03 -10.57 -10.33
CA GLY A 82 -7.72 -10.90 -9.76
C GLY A 82 -6.68 -11.16 -10.84
N GLU A 83 -5.47 -10.63 -10.64
CA GLU A 83 -4.36 -10.67 -11.61
C GLU A 83 -4.06 -12.08 -12.12
N GLU A 84 -4.02 -13.07 -11.22
CA GLU A 84 -3.69 -14.46 -11.56
C GLU A 84 -4.65 -15.08 -12.59
N ARG A 85 -5.96 -14.82 -12.43
CA ARG A 85 -7.00 -15.32 -13.35
C ARG A 85 -6.93 -14.66 -14.71
N LEU A 86 -6.57 -13.38 -14.76
CA LEU A 86 -6.38 -12.65 -16.01
C LEU A 86 -5.15 -13.16 -16.77
N VAL A 87 -4.06 -13.42 -16.05
CA VAL A 87 -2.84 -14.03 -16.59
C VAL A 87 -3.15 -15.40 -17.18
N GLU A 88 -3.88 -16.25 -16.45
CA GLU A 88 -4.27 -17.57 -16.90
C GLU A 88 -5.19 -17.53 -18.13
N TYR A 89 -6.18 -16.63 -18.14
CA TYR A 89 -7.05 -16.43 -19.29
C TYR A 89 -6.27 -16.06 -20.55
N LEU A 90 -5.35 -15.11 -20.47
CA LEU A 90 -4.53 -14.71 -21.61
C LEU A 90 -3.62 -15.85 -22.09
N ARG A 91 -3.03 -16.62 -21.17
CA ARG A 91 -2.27 -17.84 -21.52
C ARG A 91 -3.12 -18.87 -22.24
N SER A 92 -4.37 -19.07 -21.82
CA SER A 92 -5.32 -19.98 -22.50
C SER A 92 -5.65 -19.54 -23.94
N LYS A 93 -5.45 -18.25 -24.26
CA LYS A 93 -5.61 -17.66 -25.60
C LYS A 93 -4.31 -17.70 -26.42
N GLY A 94 -3.23 -18.28 -25.88
CA GLY A 94 -1.94 -18.38 -26.55
C GLY A 94 -1.01 -17.18 -26.32
N PHE A 95 -1.39 -16.21 -25.48
CA PHE A 95 -0.50 -15.10 -25.13
C PHE A 95 0.57 -15.54 -24.14
N ARG A 96 1.79 -15.04 -24.31
CA ARG A 96 2.85 -15.13 -23.30
C ARG A 96 2.73 -13.94 -22.36
N VAL A 97 2.35 -14.21 -21.12
CA VAL A 97 2.24 -13.21 -20.07
C VAL A 97 3.33 -13.43 -19.04
N PHE A 98 4.19 -12.43 -18.87
CA PHE A 98 5.25 -12.38 -17.89
C PHE A 98 5.16 -11.05 -17.13
N LYS A 99 5.42 -11.09 -15.83
CA LYS A 99 5.51 -9.90 -15.00
C LYS A 99 6.93 -9.35 -15.16
N HIS A 100 7.03 -8.09 -15.57
CA HIS A 100 8.32 -7.41 -15.56
C HIS A 100 8.72 -7.16 -14.11
N PHE A 101 9.96 -7.48 -13.78
CA PHE A 101 10.55 -7.16 -12.49
C PHE A 101 11.57 -6.05 -12.73
N ASP A 102 11.35 -4.87 -12.16
CA ASP A 102 12.31 -3.76 -12.16
C ASP A 102 13.43 -4.01 -11.12
N ILE A 103 13.91 -5.26 -11.04
CA ILE A 103 14.94 -5.69 -10.11
C ILE A 103 16.03 -6.35 -10.94
N SER A 104 17.29 -5.98 -10.70
CA SER A 104 18.40 -6.57 -11.44
C SER A 104 18.57 -8.05 -11.11
N ASP A 105 18.93 -8.86 -12.10
CA ASP A 105 19.21 -10.29 -11.89
C ASP A 105 20.22 -10.49 -10.75
N LYS A 106 21.23 -9.61 -10.65
CA LYS A 106 22.22 -9.59 -9.56
C LYS A 106 21.60 -9.46 -8.17
N GLU A 107 20.58 -8.64 -8.01
CA GLU A 107 19.89 -8.48 -6.73
C GLU A 107 19.04 -9.70 -6.38
N ILE A 108 18.37 -10.28 -7.38
CA ILE A 108 17.59 -11.51 -7.21
C ILE A 108 18.53 -12.65 -6.76
N VAL A 109 19.67 -12.80 -7.43
CA VAL A 109 20.70 -13.79 -7.08
C VAL A 109 21.17 -13.61 -5.64
N ARG A 110 21.58 -12.39 -5.25
CA ARG A 110 22.02 -12.10 -3.88
C ARG A 110 20.94 -12.40 -2.84
N TYR A 111 19.68 -12.08 -3.14
CA TYR A 111 18.57 -12.37 -2.26
C TYR A 111 18.40 -13.89 -2.07
N LEU A 112 18.42 -14.67 -3.14
CA LEU A 112 18.31 -16.12 -3.08
C LEU A 112 19.48 -16.76 -2.32
N GLU A 113 20.70 -16.29 -2.57
CA GLU A 113 21.89 -16.72 -1.81
C GLU A 113 21.77 -16.43 -0.31
N SER A 114 21.22 -15.26 0.06
CA SER A 114 20.98 -14.91 1.48
C SER A 114 19.97 -15.84 2.16
N LYS A 115 19.07 -16.46 1.37
CA LYS A 115 18.11 -17.46 1.83
C LYS A 115 18.68 -18.88 1.80
N GLY A 116 19.93 -19.05 1.36
CA GLY A 116 20.63 -20.34 1.32
C GLY A 116 20.42 -21.14 0.05
N TYR A 117 19.85 -20.54 -1.00
CA TYR A 117 19.76 -21.18 -2.31
C TYR A 117 21.12 -21.13 -3.02
N PHE A 118 21.46 -22.21 -3.70
CA PHE A 118 22.58 -22.26 -4.62
C PHE A 118 22.12 -21.81 -6.01
N VAL A 119 22.82 -20.84 -6.59
CA VAL A 119 22.48 -20.30 -7.90
C VAL A 119 23.63 -20.57 -8.86
N GLU A 120 23.32 -21.16 -10.01
CA GLU A 120 24.25 -21.37 -11.11
C GLU A 120 23.59 -21.03 -12.45
N GLY A 121 24.35 -20.48 -13.38
CA GLY A 121 23.84 -20.15 -14.71
C GLY A 121 24.53 -18.95 -15.34
N LEU A 122 23.86 -18.30 -16.28
CA LEU A 122 24.36 -17.09 -16.93
C LEU A 122 23.81 -15.86 -16.20
N LEU A 123 24.72 -14.97 -15.78
CA LEU A 123 24.41 -13.67 -15.20
C LEU A 123 25.16 -12.60 -16.02
N ASP A 124 24.42 -11.69 -16.65
CA ASP A 124 24.98 -10.68 -17.58
C ASP A 124 25.87 -11.29 -18.69
N GLY A 125 25.50 -12.47 -19.19
CA GLY A 125 26.24 -13.17 -20.26
C GLY A 125 27.52 -13.89 -19.81
N CYS A 126 27.87 -13.81 -18.53
CA CYS A 126 28.98 -14.57 -17.94
C CYS A 126 28.45 -15.75 -17.13
N TYR A 127 29.17 -16.88 -17.15
CA TYR A 127 28.83 -17.99 -16.26
C TYR A 127 29.10 -17.56 -14.80
N TYR A 128 28.07 -17.75 -13.98
CA TYR A 128 28.04 -17.42 -12.57
C TYR A 128 27.67 -18.67 -11.78
N SER A 129 28.31 -18.83 -10.61
CA SER A 129 28.00 -19.87 -9.64
C SER A 129 28.21 -19.32 -8.24
N THR A 130 27.30 -19.65 -7.33
CA THR A 130 27.37 -19.24 -5.92
C THR A 130 28.72 -19.63 -5.30
N PRO A 131 29.49 -18.66 -4.77
CA PRO A 131 30.78 -18.93 -4.15
C PRO A 131 30.65 -19.85 -2.93
N PHE A 132 31.52 -20.85 -2.81
CA PHE A 132 31.57 -21.78 -1.65
C PHE A 132 31.64 -21.08 -0.29
N LYS A 133 32.26 -19.90 -0.20
CA LYS A 133 32.34 -19.10 1.03
C LYS A 133 30.97 -18.61 1.54
N ILE A 134 29.99 -18.42 0.65
CA ILE A 134 28.63 -18.02 1.03
C ILE A 134 27.87 -19.21 1.62
N ILE A 135 28.10 -20.42 1.07
CA ILE A 135 27.51 -21.67 1.55
C ILE A 135 27.95 -21.97 2.99
N GLU A 136 29.22 -21.76 3.33
CA GLU A 136 29.74 -21.95 4.69
C GLU A 136 29.17 -20.93 5.69
N LYS A 137 29.01 -19.67 5.28
CA LYS A 137 28.48 -18.60 6.13
C LYS A 137 27.00 -18.80 6.48
N VAL A 138 26.19 -19.28 5.53
CA VAL A 138 24.78 -19.63 5.80
C VAL A 138 24.68 -20.87 6.72
N ARG A 139 25.57 -21.85 6.55
CA ARG A 139 25.64 -23.02 7.45
C ARG A 139 26.01 -22.63 8.89
N GLN A 140 26.97 -21.73 9.09
CA GLN A 140 27.35 -21.27 10.43
C GLN A 140 26.23 -20.47 11.12
N ASN A 141 25.52 -19.61 10.40
CA ASN A 141 24.41 -18.82 10.94
C ASN A 141 23.19 -19.68 11.32
N ASN A 142 22.94 -20.79 10.63
CA ASN A 142 21.86 -21.72 10.98
C ASN A 142 22.18 -22.66 12.16
N VAL A 143 23.44 -22.74 12.59
CA VAL A 143 23.87 -23.54 13.76
C VAL A 143 23.82 -22.72 15.06
N LEU A 144 23.90 -21.39 14.99
CA LEU A 144 23.80 -20.49 16.15
C LEU A 144 22.36 -20.18 16.60
N CYS A 145 21.36 -20.70 15.90
CA CYS A 145 19.93 -20.59 16.25
C CYS A 145 19.32 -21.95 16.64
N LYS A 146 20.03 -22.73 17.45
CA LYS A 146 19.47 -23.90 18.17
C LYS A 146 19.81 -23.83 19.64
#